data_AF-A0A850Q7F4-F1
#
_entry.id   AF-A0A850Q7F4-F1
#
_cell.length_a   1.000
_cell.length_b   1.000
_cell.length_c   1.000
_cell.angle_alpha   90.00
_cell.angle_beta   90.00
_cell.angle_gamma   90.00
#
_symmetry.space_group_name_H-M   'P 1'
#
loop_
_entity.id
_entity.type
_entity.pdbx_description
1 polymer ?
#
loop_
_entity_poly.entity_id
_entity_poly.type
_entity_poly.pdbx_seq_one_letter_code
_entity_poly.pdbx_strand_id
1 'polypeptide(L)'
;MQFVLFIGPHKVGSSQLQDFLYRNYVRLIQSGILYPMIEAEGLSFMVSKAIIGDIDDIPLPVNAREAHNAFAYKMISEVDETRFVPAKHSGLPRTRQMFRAIKKQIEFVQPEVVILASEVFSTFGVVSPRLIQTLLDEFPEASFRIIANLRRVDNYLSSWHGERLKAGERLHPLGRGAMQEYFETTHFDYRLILEPWVSMMPDADFILRDFSAVRTAGGTIEDFKEQSCLNFPDSLITPAPLNPSMHRAVQEIVRRGNAQLMPEVALNLRNFLEDVTPQLGLPKSSEIEMYGPDLREEMFDRFEDVHDYLGDLTGQAQFFSNIDNMLRCRPIRELDAVADALPKIRAQARQLSDPDARAFIEGFAL
;
A
#
# COMPACT_ATOMS: atom_id res chain seq x y z
N MET A 1 -7.67 -24.18 12.88
CA MET A 1 -6.80 -23.64 11.82
C MET A 1 -6.55 -22.16 12.09
N GLN A 2 -5.36 -21.66 11.80
CA GLN A 2 -5.01 -20.25 12.03
C GLN A 2 -5.12 -19.44 10.74
N PHE A 3 -5.65 -18.23 10.84
CA PHE A 3 -5.55 -17.20 9.80
C PHE A 3 -4.57 -16.12 10.25
N VAL A 4 -3.65 -15.76 9.37
CA VAL A 4 -2.79 -14.58 9.53
C VAL A 4 -3.25 -13.53 8.52
N LEU A 5 -3.82 -12.45 9.02
CA LEU A 5 -4.25 -11.32 8.22
C LEU A 5 -3.16 -10.24 8.25
N PHE A 6 -2.66 -9.84 7.09
CA PHE A 6 -1.88 -8.62 6.95
C PHE A 6 -2.80 -7.49 6.48
N ILE A 7 -3.05 -6.52 7.36
CA ILE A 7 -3.85 -5.32 7.09
C ILE A 7 -2.97 -4.08 7.26
N GLY A 8 -3.40 -2.94 6.73
CA GLY A 8 -2.69 -1.68 6.96
C GLY A 8 -2.91 -0.70 5.82
N PRO A 9 -2.58 0.58 6.02
CA PRO A 9 -2.70 1.59 4.99
C PRO A 9 -1.81 1.23 3.80
N HIS A 10 -2.08 1.81 2.62
CA HIS A 10 -1.17 1.70 1.47
C HIS A 10 0.27 2.09 1.84
N LYS A 11 1.25 1.77 0.99
CA LYS A 11 2.66 2.19 1.18
C LYS A 11 3.37 1.65 2.43
N VAL A 12 2.91 0.53 2.99
CA VAL A 12 3.60 -0.22 4.07
C VAL A 12 4.04 -1.64 3.65
N GLY A 13 4.06 -1.90 2.33
CA GLY A 13 4.69 -3.09 1.74
C GLY A 13 3.78 -4.28 1.46
N SER A 14 2.47 -4.14 1.58
CA SER A 14 1.49 -5.20 1.26
C SER A 14 1.64 -5.76 -0.16
N SER A 15 1.90 -4.94 -1.18
CA SER A 15 2.09 -5.41 -2.56
C SER A 15 3.37 -6.25 -2.70
N GLN A 16 4.43 -5.90 -1.97
CA GLN A 16 5.68 -6.68 -1.94
C GLN A 16 5.47 -8.01 -1.22
N LEU A 17 4.69 -8.00 -0.13
CA LEU A 17 4.33 -9.22 0.61
C LEU A 17 3.47 -10.15 -0.24
N GLN A 18 2.46 -9.63 -0.96
CA GLN A 18 1.64 -10.44 -1.87
C GLN A 18 2.47 -11.06 -3.00
N ASP A 19 3.39 -10.31 -3.62
CA ASP A 19 4.31 -10.85 -4.63
C ASP A 19 5.23 -11.94 -4.04
N PHE A 20 5.75 -11.74 -2.84
CA PHE A 20 6.54 -12.76 -2.13
C PHE A 20 5.75 -14.05 -1.88
N LEU A 21 4.55 -13.94 -1.31
CA LEU A 21 3.70 -15.09 -1.00
C LEU A 21 3.30 -15.85 -2.27
N TYR A 22 2.96 -15.11 -3.32
CA TYR A 22 2.65 -15.64 -4.63
C TYR A 22 3.84 -16.39 -5.25
N ARG A 23 5.03 -15.78 -5.29
CA ARG A 23 6.23 -16.39 -5.87
C ARG A 23 6.62 -17.68 -5.17
N ASN A 24 6.28 -17.81 -3.89
CA ASN A 24 6.62 -18.96 -3.07
C ASN A 24 5.47 -19.93 -2.84
N TYR A 25 4.32 -19.75 -3.50
CA TYR A 25 3.10 -20.52 -3.26
C TYR A 25 3.31 -22.04 -3.10
N VAL A 26 4.02 -22.68 -4.05
CA VAL A 26 4.24 -24.14 -4.01
C VAL A 26 5.04 -24.55 -2.77
N ARG A 27 6.12 -23.82 -2.46
CA ARG A 27 6.99 -24.07 -1.30
C ARG A 27 6.22 -23.85 0.01
N LEU A 28 5.42 -22.78 0.09
CA LEU A 28 4.59 -22.46 1.26
C LEU A 28 3.56 -23.55 1.54
N ILE A 29 2.85 -24.03 0.51
CA ILE A 29 1.84 -25.08 0.67
C ILE A 29 2.46 -26.39 1.13
N GLN A 30 3.64 -26.76 0.60
CA GLN A 30 4.38 -27.93 1.05
C GLN A 30 4.78 -27.86 2.53
N SER A 31 4.92 -26.65 3.08
CA SER A 31 5.15 -26.39 4.50
C SER A 31 3.88 -26.14 5.32
N GLY A 32 2.69 -26.42 4.79
CA GLY A 32 1.42 -26.24 5.50
C GLY A 32 0.91 -24.79 5.56
N ILE A 33 1.48 -23.88 4.77
CA ILE A 33 1.08 -22.46 4.69
C ILE A 33 0.35 -22.21 3.37
N LEU A 34 -0.92 -21.81 3.44
CA LEU A 34 -1.72 -21.48 2.27
C LEU A 34 -1.84 -19.95 2.08
N TYR A 35 -1.36 -19.45 0.95
CA TYR A 35 -1.71 -18.13 0.40
C TYR A 35 -2.72 -18.34 -0.74
N PRO A 36 -4.03 -18.27 -0.49
CA PRO A 36 -5.01 -18.85 -1.40
C PRO A 36 -5.21 -18.01 -2.67
N MET A 37 -5.38 -18.68 -3.80
CA MET A 37 -5.87 -18.04 -5.02
C MET A 37 -7.38 -17.83 -4.92
N ILE A 38 -7.88 -16.71 -5.43
CA ILE A 38 -9.28 -16.29 -5.22
C ILE A 38 -10.18 -16.61 -6.41
N GLU A 39 -9.62 -17.00 -7.55
CA GLU A 39 -10.37 -17.33 -8.76
C GLU A 39 -9.62 -18.34 -9.66
N ALA A 40 -10.20 -18.68 -10.81
CA ALA A 40 -9.76 -19.78 -11.66
C ALA A 40 -8.42 -19.53 -12.36
N GLU A 41 -8.16 -18.30 -12.84
CA GLU A 41 -6.90 -17.94 -13.49
C GLU A 41 -5.71 -18.13 -12.54
N GLY A 42 -5.80 -17.61 -11.32
CA GLY A 42 -4.80 -17.80 -10.27
C GLY A 42 -4.60 -19.28 -9.94
N LEU A 43 -5.68 -20.05 -9.78
CA LEU A 43 -5.60 -21.50 -9.54
C LEU A 43 -4.90 -22.24 -10.67
N SER A 44 -5.29 -21.98 -11.92
CA SER A 44 -4.68 -22.60 -13.10
C SER A 44 -3.20 -22.22 -13.24
N PHE A 45 -2.85 -20.97 -12.93
CA PHE A 45 -1.46 -20.53 -12.90
C PHE A 45 -0.66 -21.31 -11.85
N MET A 46 -1.21 -21.52 -10.64
CA MET A 46 -0.54 -22.29 -9.60
C MET A 46 -0.34 -23.76 -9.96
N VAL A 47 -1.30 -24.37 -10.66
CA VAL A 47 -1.15 -25.72 -11.21
C VAL A 47 -0.01 -25.76 -12.25
N SER A 48 0.03 -24.78 -13.16
CA SER A 48 1.11 -24.67 -14.15
C SER A 48 2.48 -24.57 -13.46
N LYS A 49 2.58 -23.69 -12.45
CA LYS A 49 3.79 -23.48 -11.67
C LYS A 49 4.23 -24.74 -10.91
N ALA A 50 3.30 -25.52 -10.39
CA ALA A 50 3.60 -26.78 -9.70
C ALA A 50 4.12 -27.88 -10.65
N ILE A 51 3.69 -27.88 -11.92
CA ILE A 51 4.08 -28.89 -12.92
C ILE A 51 5.38 -28.51 -13.62
N ILE A 52 5.51 -27.24 -14.04
CA ILE A 52 6.58 -26.77 -14.93
C ILE A 52 7.72 -26.12 -14.14
N GLY A 53 7.46 -25.68 -12.91
CA GLY A 53 8.40 -24.92 -12.09
C GLY A 53 8.18 -23.40 -12.18
N ASP A 54 9.15 -22.64 -11.68
CA ASP A 54 9.13 -21.18 -11.76
C ASP A 54 9.24 -20.74 -13.25
N ILE A 55 8.26 -19.98 -13.73
CA ILE A 55 8.22 -19.45 -15.09
C ILE A 55 8.55 -17.96 -15.03
N ASP A 56 9.84 -17.63 -15.06
CA ASP A 56 10.31 -16.24 -14.88
C ASP A 56 9.95 -15.32 -16.05
N ASP A 57 9.66 -15.87 -17.24
CA ASP A 57 9.41 -15.12 -18.47
C ASP A 57 7.95 -14.73 -18.72
N ILE A 58 7.00 -15.18 -17.89
CA ILE A 58 5.57 -14.82 -18.04
C ILE A 58 5.23 -13.69 -17.06
N PRO A 59 4.72 -12.53 -17.55
CA PRO A 59 4.19 -11.50 -16.68
C PRO A 59 3.12 -12.08 -15.75
N LEU A 60 3.32 -11.91 -14.45
CA LEU A 60 2.41 -12.46 -13.45
C LEU A 60 0.99 -11.89 -13.67
N PRO A 61 -0.05 -12.73 -13.77
CA PRO A 61 -1.42 -12.25 -13.81
C PRO A 61 -1.70 -11.36 -12.60
N VAL A 62 -2.26 -10.18 -12.81
CA VAL A 62 -2.47 -9.18 -11.75
C VAL A 62 -3.38 -9.71 -10.64
N ASN A 63 -4.40 -10.50 -10.98
CA ASN A 63 -5.30 -11.14 -10.01
C ASN A 63 -4.64 -12.29 -9.25
N ALA A 64 -3.49 -12.78 -9.70
CA ALA A 64 -2.71 -13.77 -8.97
C ALA A 64 -1.66 -13.08 -8.09
N ARG A 65 -0.98 -12.05 -8.62
CA ARG A 65 0.01 -11.25 -7.88
C ARG A 65 -0.61 -10.43 -6.76
N GLU A 66 -1.81 -9.87 -6.96
CA GLU A 66 -2.54 -9.01 -6.02
C GLU A 66 -3.93 -9.61 -5.71
N ALA A 67 -3.98 -10.94 -5.54
CA ALA A 67 -5.22 -11.70 -5.36
C ALA A 67 -6.10 -11.15 -4.23
N HIS A 68 -5.50 -10.78 -3.10
CA HIS A 68 -6.26 -10.34 -1.93
C HIS A 68 -6.68 -8.87 -2.02
N ASN A 69 -5.99 -8.04 -2.83
CA ASN A 69 -6.53 -6.74 -3.23
C ASN A 69 -7.78 -6.93 -4.10
N ALA A 70 -7.70 -7.80 -5.11
CA ALA A 70 -8.81 -8.09 -6.01
C ALA A 70 -10.04 -8.61 -5.23
N PHE A 71 -9.82 -9.54 -4.30
CA PHE A 71 -10.83 -10.07 -3.40
C PHE A 71 -11.46 -8.99 -2.53
N ALA A 72 -10.65 -8.17 -1.86
CA ALA A 72 -11.13 -7.09 -0.99
C ALA A 72 -11.94 -6.03 -1.75
N TYR A 73 -11.46 -5.60 -2.92
CA TYR A 73 -12.21 -4.68 -3.78
C TYR A 73 -13.54 -5.29 -4.25
N LYS A 74 -13.53 -6.60 -4.55
CA LYS A 74 -14.75 -7.29 -4.96
C LYS A 74 -15.78 -7.33 -3.83
N MET A 75 -15.36 -7.66 -2.60
CA MET A 75 -16.21 -7.61 -1.41
C MET A 75 -16.83 -6.22 -1.22
N ILE A 76 -16.01 -5.17 -1.28
CA ILE A 76 -16.47 -3.78 -1.14
C ILE A 76 -17.51 -3.43 -2.21
N SER A 77 -17.23 -3.74 -3.49
CA SER A 77 -18.13 -3.43 -4.61
C SER A 77 -19.49 -4.14 -4.55
N GLU A 78 -19.61 -5.19 -3.73
CA GLU A 78 -20.86 -5.94 -3.55
C GLU A 78 -21.68 -5.46 -2.35
N VAL A 79 -21.10 -4.62 -1.50
CA VAL A 79 -21.78 -4.02 -0.34
C VAL A 79 -22.03 -2.52 -0.55
N ASP A 80 -21.21 -1.85 -1.35
CA ASP A 80 -21.34 -0.43 -1.69
C ASP A 80 -21.35 -0.24 -3.22
N GLU A 81 -22.52 0.11 -3.76
CA GLU A 81 -22.74 0.30 -5.20
C GLU A 81 -21.96 1.48 -5.80
N THR A 82 -21.46 2.39 -4.96
CA THR A 82 -20.65 3.54 -5.40
C THR A 82 -19.17 3.20 -5.55
N ARG A 83 -18.75 2.02 -5.08
CA ARG A 83 -17.36 1.57 -5.11
C ARG A 83 -17.16 0.52 -6.20
N PHE A 84 -16.17 0.77 -7.05
CA PHE A 84 -15.87 -0.08 -8.19
C PHE A 84 -14.58 -0.87 -7.97
N VAL A 85 -14.52 -2.07 -8.54
CA VAL A 85 -13.27 -2.82 -8.67
C VAL A 85 -12.36 -2.06 -9.65
N PRO A 86 -11.09 -1.78 -9.29
CA PRO A 86 -10.15 -1.12 -10.20
C PRO A 86 -10.03 -1.87 -11.53
N ALA A 87 -9.96 -1.15 -12.64
CA ALA A 87 -9.98 -1.74 -13.99
C ALA A 87 -8.87 -2.77 -14.26
N LYS A 88 -7.73 -2.67 -13.55
CA LYS A 88 -6.66 -3.67 -13.61
C LYS A 88 -7.10 -5.05 -13.14
N HIS A 89 -8.10 -5.13 -12.25
CA HIS A 89 -8.67 -6.38 -11.76
C HIS A 89 -9.93 -6.74 -12.56
N SER A 90 -9.74 -7.27 -13.76
CA SER A 90 -10.83 -7.71 -14.64
C SER A 90 -11.22 -9.18 -14.40
N GLY A 91 -12.41 -9.58 -14.84
CA GLY A 91 -12.81 -10.99 -14.88
C GLY A 91 -13.11 -11.64 -13.53
N LEU A 92 -13.25 -10.84 -12.47
CA LEU A 92 -13.47 -11.35 -11.12
C LEU A 92 -14.87 -11.99 -10.95
N PRO A 93 -14.96 -13.20 -10.37
CA PRO A 93 -16.24 -13.81 -10.02
C PRO A 93 -16.94 -13.08 -8.86
N ARG A 94 -18.16 -13.49 -8.51
CA ARG A 94 -18.83 -13.00 -7.29
C ARG A 94 -18.08 -13.45 -6.04
N THR A 95 -18.11 -12.69 -4.96
CA THR A 95 -17.34 -12.99 -3.74
C THR A 95 -17.63 -14.39 -3.19
N ARG A 96 -18.90 -14.84 -3.26
CA ARG A 96 -19.28 -16.20 -2.85
C ARG A 96 -18.49 -17.31 -3.57
N GLN A 97 -18.16 -17.11 -4.84
CA GLN A 97 -17.33 -18.05 -5.61
C GLN A 97 -15.86 -17.97 -5.19
N MET A 98 -15.37 -16.77 -4.86
CA MET A 98 -14.01 -16.58 -4.33
C MET A 98 -13.83 -17.27 -2.98
N PHE A 99 -14.76 -17.09 -2.04
CA PHE A 99 -14.78 -17.83 -0.78
C PHE A 99 -14.82 -19.34 -1.01
N ARG A 100 -15.63 -19.81 -1.96
CA ARG A 100 -15.66 -21.24 -2.33
C ARG A 100 -14.29 -21.71 -2.84
N ALA A 101 -13.58 -20.91 -3.64
CA ALA A 101 -12.24 -21.26 -4.11
C ALA A 101 -11.24 -21.37 -2.95
N ILE A 102 -11.27 -20.42 -2.00
CA ILE A 102 -10.43 -20.45 -0.79
C ILE A 102 -10.75 -21.71 0.04
N LYS A 103 -12.03 -21.95 0.32
CA LYS A 103 -12.50 -23.11 1.11
C LYS A 103 -12.11 -24.43 0.45
N LYS A 104 -12.17 -24.54 -0.87
CA LYS A 104 -11.75 -25.76 -1.58
C LYS A 104 -10.25 -25.99 -1.53
N GLN A 105 -9.44 -24.93 -1.60
CA GLN A 105 -8.00 -25.07 -1.33
C GLN A 105 -7.75 -25.55 0.10
N ILE A 106 -8.40 -24.95 1.10
CA ILE A 106 -8.29 -25.40 2.50
C ILE A 106 -8.68 -26.88 2.66
N GLU A 107 -9.82 -27.29 2.08
CA GLU A 107 -10.34 -28.67 2.17
C GLU A 107 -9.37 -29.70 1.61
N PHE A 108 -8.77 -29.44 0.44
CA PHE A 108 -7.89 -30.40 -0.23
C PHE A 108 -6.42 -30.31 0.17
N VAL A 109 -5.95 -29.12 0.53
CA VAL A 109 -4.55 -28.89 0.96
C VAL A 109 -4.38 -29.21 2.44
N GLN A 110 -5.43 -29.04 3.25
CA GLN A 110 -5.39 -29.20 4.72
C GLN A 110 -4.23 -28.40 5.36
N PRO A 111 -4.11 -27.08 5.08
CA PRO A 111 -3.02 -26.28 5.61
C PRO A 111 -3.16 -26.09 7.13
N GLU A 112 -2.04 -25.88 7.81
CA GLU A 112 -2.02 -25.47 9.21
C GLU A 112 -2.45 -24.00 9.34
N VAL A 113 -2.01 -23.17 8.38
CA VAL A 113 -2.22 -21.72 8.38
C VAL A 113 -2.67 -21.20 7.02
N VAL A 114 -3.57 -20.22 7.03
CA VAL A 114 -3.98 -19.44 5.85
C VAL A 114 -3.53 -17.99 6.00
N ILE A 115 -2.89 -17.43 4.99
CA ILE A 115 -2.47 -16.03 4.97
C ILE A 115 -3.36 -15.24 4.01
N LEU A 116 -4.01 -14.19 4.49
CA LEU A 116 -4.66 -13.18 3.66
C LEU A 116 -3.94 -11.84 3.86
N ALA A 117 -3.59 -11.15 2.79
CA ALA A 117 -2.74 -9.96 2.87
C ALA A 117 -3.21 -8.89 1.89
N SER A 118 -3.76 -7.79 2.38
CA SER A 118 -4.29 -6.72 1.52
C SER A 118 -4.35 -5.42 2.29
N GLU A 119 -3.80 -4.36 1.72
CA GLU A 119 -3.98 -3.02 2.27
C GLU A 119 -5.46 -2.55 2.17
N VAL A 120 -6.24 -3.10 1.24
CA VAL A 120 -7.64 -2.74 1.05
C VAL A 120 -8.51 -3.18 2.24
N PHE A 121 -8.10 -4.21 2.97
CA PHE A 121 -8.75 -4.62 4.22
C PHE A 121 -8.79 -3.48 5.26
N SER A 122 -7.85 -2.52 5.20
CA SER A 122 -7.86 -1.35 6.10
C SER A 122 -9.10 -0.47 5.95
N THR A 123 -9.84 -0.58 4.84
CA THR A 123 -11.05 0.21 4.56
C THR A 123 -12.34 -0.48 4.96
N PHE A 124 -12.30 -1.76 5.35
CA PHE A 124 -13.49 -2.56 5.59
C PHE A 124 -14.39 -1.94 6.65
N GLY A 125 -13.84 -1.55 7.78
CA GLY A 125 -14.60 -0.97 8.88
C GLY A 125 -15.31 0.34 8.51
N VAL A 126 -14.65 1.21 7.73
CA VAL A 126 -15.21 2.49 7.26
C VAL A 126 -16.27 2.29 6.18
N VAL A 127 -16.06 1.36 5.26
CA VAL A 127 -17.04 1.06 4.20
C VAL A 127 -18.25 0.35 4.78
N SER A 128 -18.03 -0.77 5.47
CA SER A 128 -19.07 -1.52 6.15
C SER A 128 -18.46 -2.59 7.07
N PRO A 129 -18.71 -2.54 8.39
CA PRO A 129 -18.30 -3.61 9.31
C PRO A 129 -18.80 -5.01 8.90
N ARG A 130 -19.86 -5.10 8.08
CA ARG A 130 -20.35 -6.36 7.49
C ARG A 130 -19.29 -7.10 6.67
N LEU A 131 -18.30 -6.40 6.12
CA LEU A 131 -17.21 -7.02 5.38
C LEU A 131 -16.34 -7.89 6.30
N ILE A 132 -16.04 -7.39 7.51
CA ILE A 132 -15.33 -8.15 8.55
C ILE A 132 -16.21 -9.30 9.03
N GLN A 133 -17.52 -9.04 9.28
CA GLN A 133 -18.46 -10.08 9.70
C GLN A 133 -18.52 -11.22 8.69
N THR A 134 -18.54 -10.90 7.40
CA THR A 134 -18.60 -11.90 6.33
C THR A 134 -17.36 -12.81 6.36
N LEU A 135 -16.19 -12.26 6.66
CA LEU A 135 -14.97 -13.07 6.81
C LEU A 135 -15.05 -14.01 8.02
N LEU A 136 -15.63 -13.55 9.14
CA LEU A 136 -15.86 -14.38 10.33
C LEU A 136 -16.89 -15.49 10.06
N ASP A 137 -18.01 -15.16 9.41
CA ASP A 137 -19.07 -16.11 9.08
C ASP A 137 -18.60 -17.19 8.11
N GLU A 138 -17.68 -16.84 7.19
CA GLU A 138 -17.11 -17.79 6.25
C GLU A 138 -16.10 -18.73 6.94
N PHE A 139 -15.50 -18.34 8.06
CA PHE A 139 -14.50 -19.12 8.81
C PHE A 139 -14.73 -19.10 10.33
N PRO A 140 -15.86 -19.64 10.83
CA PRO A 140 -16.28 -19.46 12.23
C PRO A 140 -15.39 -20.18 13.26
N GLU A 141 -14.67 -21.22 12.84
CA GLU A 141 -13.76 -22.00 13.71
C GLU A 141 -12.29 -21.55 13.58
N ALA A 142 -12.03 -20.47 12.85
CA ALA A 142 -10.69 -19.94 12.69
C ALA A 142 -10.25 -19.14 13.92
N SER A 143 -8.97 -19.27 14.25
CA SER A 143 -8.27 -18.29 15.10
C SER A 143 -7.58 -17.26 14.21
N PHE A 144 -7.46 -16.03 14.66
CA PHE A 144 -6.93 -14.94 13.86
C PHE A 144 -5.75 -14.26 14.53
N ARG A 145 -4.68 -14.06 13.75
CA ARG A 145 -3.60 -13.12 14.04
C ARG A 145 -3.66 -12.01 13.01
N ILE A 146 -3.71 -10.77 13.45
CA ILE A 146 -3.84 -9.58 12.60
C ILE A 146 -2.56 -8.77 12.75
N ILE A 147 -1.77 -8.70 11.67
CA ILE A 147 -0.54 -7.93 11.61
C ILE A 147 -0.82 -6.64 10.85
N ALA A 148 -0.53 -5.50 11.47
CA ALA A 148 -0.68 -4.20 10.84
C ALA A 148 0.57 -3.33 10.95
N ASN A 149 1.13 -3.00 9.78
CA ASN A 149 2.24 -2.07 9.69
C ASN A 149 1.69 -0.65 9.54
N LEU A 150 2.02 0.24 10.46
CA LEU A 150 1.59 1.63 10.48
C LEU A 150 2.80 2.55 10.37
N ARG A 151 2.66 3.64 9.63
CA ARG A 151 3.75 4.57 9.38
C ARG A 151 3.34 5.95 9.89
N ARG A 152 4.21 6.64 10.62
CA ARG A 152 3.91 7.99 11.12
C ARG A 152 3.33 8.89 10.01
N VAL A 153 2.22 9.56 10.30
CA VAL A 153 1.33 10.14 9.28
C VAL A 153 2.00 11.19 8.38
N ASP A 154 2.93 12.00 8.89
CA ASP A 154 3.71 12.97 8.10
C ASP A 154 4.62 12.29 7.05
N ASN A 155 5.16 11.12 7.36
CA ASN A 155 5.96 10.34 6.43
C ASN A 155 5.06 9.58 5.45
N TYR A 156 3.94 9.07 5.95
CA TYR A 156 3.00 8.30 5.17
C TYR A 156 2.29 9.15 4.10
N LEU A 157 1.68 10.27 4.50
CA LEU A 157 0.84 11.09 3.63
C LEU A 157 1.63 11.72 2.48
N SER A 158 2.88 12.11 2.69
CA SER A 158 3.75 12.59 1.60
C SER A 158 4.08 11.50 0.57
N SER A 159 4.14 10.23 0.99
CA SER A 159 4.27 9.09 0.07
C SER A 159 2.94 8.74 -0.60
N TRP A 160 1.82 8.78 0.13
CA TRP A 160 0.49 8.50 -0.41
C TRP A 160 0.03 9.56 -1.41
N HIS A 161 0.22 10.84 -1.10
CA HIS A 161 -0.05 11.95 -2.00
C HIS A 161 0.70 11.80 -3.33
N GLY A 162 2.00 11.45 -3.26
CA GLY A 162 2.80 11.16 -4.46
C GLY A 162 2.26 9.99 -5.30
N GLU A 163 1.64 8.99 -4.67
CA GLU A 163 1.00 7.88 -5.40
C GLU A 163 -0.26 8.33 -6.13
N ARG A 164 -1.12 9.12 -5.47
CA ARG A 164 -2.32 9.68 -6.11
C ARG A 164 -1.94 10.57 -7.30
N LEU A 165 -0.87 11.37 -7.16
CA LEU A 165 -0.31 12.14 -8.28
C LEU A 165 0.19 11.24 -9.42
N LYS A 166 0.86 10.13 -9.09
CA LYS A 166 1.31 9.12 -10.07
C LYS A 166 0.14 8.50 -10.83
N ALA A 167 -0.97 8.24 -10.14
CA ALA A 167 -2.21 7.74 -10.73
C ALA A 167 -2.92 8.77 -11.63
N GLY A 168 -2.45 10.02 -11.68
CA GLY A 168 -3.01 11.07 -12.52
C GLY A 168 -4.10 11.90 -11.85
N GLU A 169 -4.28 11.77 -10.53
CA GLU A 169 -5.27 12.57 -9.81
C GLU A 169 -4.94 14.06 -9.82
N ARG A 170 -6.00 14.88 -9.82
CA ARG A 170 -5.93 16.34 -9.76
C ARG A 170 -6.10 16.79 -8.32
N LEU A 171 -5.00 17.14 -7.67
CA LEU A 171 -4.96 17.46 -6.25
C LEU A 171 -4.51 18.90 -5.99
N HIS A 172 -4.95 19.44 -4.85
CA HIS A 172 -4.30 20.60 -4.24
C HIS A 172 -2.89 20.22 -3.75
N PRO A 173 -1.96 21.19 -3.59
CA PRO A 173 -0.69 20.91 -2.93
C PRO A 173 -0.90 20.40 -1.51
N LEU A 174 -0.06 19.46 -1.06
CA LEU A 174 -0.22 18.82 0.25
C LEU A 174 -0.24 19.84 1.40
N GLY A 175 0.75 20.73 1.47
CA GLY A 175 0.82 21.79 2.48
C GLY A 175 -0.12 22.98 2.24
N ARG A 176 -0.91 22.97 1.15
CA ARG A 176 -1.81 24.08 0.78
C ARG A 176 -3.14 23.54 0.23
N GLY A 177 -3.89 22.83 1.08
CA GLY A 177 -5.29 22.47 0.84
C GLY A 177 -5.59 20.98 0.77
N ALA A 178 -4.67 20.14 0.29
CA ALA A 178 -4.97 18.71 0.18
C ALA A 178 -4.91 17.97 1.53
N MET A 179 -4.26 18.54 2.56
CA MET A 179 -4.18 17.90 3.88
C MET A 179 -5.55 17.77 4.55
N GLN A 180 -6.42 18.76 4.35
CA GLN A 180 -7.77 18.79 4.91
C GLN A 180 -8.62 17.59 4.47
N GLU A 181 -8.40 17.08 3.25
CA GLU A 181 -9.09 15.90 2.73
C GLU A 181 -8.65 14.59 3.41
N TYR A 182 -7.53 14.56 4.14
CA TYR A 182 -7.00 13.34 4.75
C TYR A 182 -7.39 13.14 6.22
N PHE A 183 -7.65 14.22 6.97
CA PHE A 183 -7.80 14.14 8.43
C PHE A 183 -8.87 13.15 8.89
N GLU A 184 -9.98 13.04 8.17
CA GLU A 184 -11.12 12.17 8.52
C GLU A 184 -11.10 10.84 7.76
N THR A 185 -9.93 10.41 7.29
CA THR A 185 -9.77 9.18 6.50
C THR A 185 -8.85 8.20 7.19
N THR A 186 -8.90 6.93 6.78
CA THR A 186 -7.97 5.87 7.22
C THR A 186 -6.50 6.19 6.93
N HIS A 187 -6.23 7.22 6.12
CA HIS A 187 -4.87 7.64 5.82
C HIS A 187 -4.25 8.52 6.92
N PHE A 188 -5.06 9.11 7.78
CA PHE A 188 -4.61 9.90 8.93
C PHE A 188 -5.09 9.26 10.23
N ASP A 189 -6.37 8.92 10.34
CA ASP A 189 -6.93 8.31 11.54
C ASP A 189 -6.87 6.78 11.45
N TYR A 190 -5.87 6.20 12.13
CA TYR A 190 -5.69 4.75 12.20
C TYR A 190 -6.69 4.04 13.12
N ARG A 191 -7.47 4.79 13.93
CA ARG A 191 -8.59 4.21 14.68
C ARG A 191 -9.66 3.69 13.73
N LEU A 192 -9.94 4.45 12.66
CA LEU A 192 -10.88 4.04 11.60
C LEU A 192 -10.49 2.72 10.93
N ILE A 193 -9.19 2.41 10.90
CA ILE A 193 -8.70 1.11 10.42
C ILE A 193 -8.95 0.04 11.47
N LEU A 194 -8.51 0.25 12.72
CA LEU A 194 -8.31 -0.84 13.69
C LEU A 194 -9.51 -1.10 14.59
N GLU A 195 -10.21 -0.05 15.05
CA GLU A 195 -11.29 -0.17 16.03
C GLU A 195 -12.40 -1.13 15.58
N PRO A 196 -12.84 -1.14 14.30
CA PRO A 196 -13.81 -2.12 13.83
C PRO A 196 -13.30 -3.57 13.90
N TRP A 197 -12.02 -3.81 13.63
CA TRP A 197 -11.44 -5.16 13.71
C TRP A 197 -11.32 -5.61 15.17
N VAL A 198 -10.79 -4.76 16.05
CA VAL A 198 -10.66 -5.04 17.48
C VAL A 198 -12.02 -5.32 18.11
N SER A 199 -13.03 -4.53 17.77
CA SER A 199 -14.39 -4.69 18.32
C SER A 199 -15.06 -5.99 17.88
N MET A 200 -14.83 -6.42 16.63
CA MET A 200 -15.46 -7.62 16.07
C MET A 200 -14.66 -8.90 16.36
N MET A 201 -13.38 -8.77 16.68
CA MET A 201 -12.45 -9.89 16.88
C MET A 201 -11.62 -9.68 18.16
N PRO A 202 -12.27 -9.54 19.34
CA PRO A 202 -11.57 -9.21 20.58
C PRO A 202 -10.54 -10.27 21.00
N ASP A 203 -10.74 -11.53 20.59
CA ASP A 203 -9.84 -12.65 20.89
C ASP A 203 -8.73 -12.83 19.85
N ALA A 204 -8.66 -11.99 18.81
CA ALA A 204 -7.60 -12.05 17.82
C ALA A 204 -6.28 -11.52 18.37
N ASP A 205 -5.17 -12.09 17.91
CA ASP A 205 -3.83 -11.62 18.25
C ASP A 205 -3.44 -10.43 17.35
N PHE A 206 -3.48 -9.21 17.89
CA PHE A 206 -3.15 -7.99 17.15
C PHE A 206 -1.67 -7.62 17.31
N ILE A 207 -0.94 -7.64 16.19
CA ILE A 207 0.46 -7.25 16.11
C ILE A 207 0.58 -5.94 15.32
N LEU A 208 0.66 -4.82 16.03
CA LEU A 208 0.89 -3.52 15.41
C LEU A 208 2.37 -3.19 15.35
N ARG A 209 2.84 -2.69 14.20
CA ARG A 209 4.26 -2.42 13.94
C ARG A 209 4.47 -0.99 13.45
N ASP A 210 5.36 -0.25 14.10
CA ASP A 210 5.91 0.99 13.51
C ASP A 210 6.75 0.62 12.29
N PHE A 211 6.40 1.18 11.14
CA PHE A 211 7.10 0.94 9.88
C PHE A 211 8.59 1.33 9.93
N SER A 212 9.00 2.22 10.84
CA SER A 212 10.43 2.49 11.06
C SER A 212 11.17 1.24 11.60
N ALA A 213 10.55 0.52 12.55
CA ALA A 213 11.06 -0.74 13.08
C ALA A 213 11.01 -1.86 12.02
N VAL A 214 9.94 -1.93 11.23
CA VAL A 214 9.82 -2.87 10.09
C VAL A 214 10.99 -2.71 9.12
N ARG A 215 11.38 -1.48 8.80
CA ARG A 215 12.53 -1.22 7.91
C ARG A 215 13.86 -1.66 8.53
N THR A 216 14.05 -1.44 9.83
CA THR A 216 15.23 -1.90 10.56
C THR A 216 15.29 -3.43 10.64
N ALA A 217 14.14 -4.10 10.72
CA ALA A 217 14.01 -5.56 10.74
C ALA A 217 14.26 -6.24 9.38
N GLY A 218 14.69 -5.50 8.35
CA GLY A 218 14.94 -6.05 7.00
C GLY A 218 13.81 -5.80 6.00
N GLY A 219 12.76 -5.08 6.39
CA GLY A 219 11.62 -4.73 5.54
C GLY A 219 10.39 -5.59 5.81
N THR A 220 9.31 -5.33 5.06
CA THR A 220 7.98 -5.93 5.31
C THR A 220 7.98 -7.45 5.27
N ILE A 221 8.77 -8.08 4.40
CA ILE A 221 8.81 -9.55 4.29
C ILE A 221 9.43 -10.17 5.55
N GLU A 222 10.61 -9.71 5.96
CA GLU A 222 11.32 -10.27 7.11
C GLU A 222 10.58 -9.98 8.42
N ASP A 223 10.06 -8.76 8.58
CA ASP A 223 9.21 -8.44 9.73
C ASP A 223 7.95 -9.31 9.75
N PHE A 224 7.26 -9.51 8.62
CA PHE A 224 6.09 -10.38 8.56
C PHE A 224 6.43 -11.84 8.90
N LYS A 225 7.56 -12.38 8.43
CA LYS A 225 8.00 -13.73 8.77
C LYS A 225 8.17 -13.90 10.27
N GLU A 226 8.83 -12.94 10.92
CA GLU A 226 9.01 -12.92 12.37
C GLU A 226 7.67 -12.78 13.11
N GLN A 227 6.89 -11.75 12.79
CA GLN A 227 5.67 -11.40 13.52
C GLN A 227 4.50 -12.37 13.30
N SER A 228 4.51 -13.10 12.18
CA SER A 228 3.50 -14.15 11.94
C SER A 228 3.75 -15.40 12.78
N CYS A 229 4.97 -15.57 13.32
CA CYS A 229 5.43 -16.76 14.05
C CYS A 229 5.22 -18.06 13.26
N LEU A 230 5.34 -18.00 11.93
CA LEU A 230 5.19 -19.16 11.06
C LEU A 230 6.54 -19.78 10.71
N ASN A 231 6.55 -21.09 10.53
CA ASN A 231 7.72 -21.82 10.07
C ASN A 231 7.84 -21.73 8.54
N PHE A 232 8.38 -20.61 8.05
CA PHE A 232 8.67 -20.45 6.64
C PHE A 232 9.76 -21.44 6.18
N PRO A 233 9.59 -22.12 5.05
CA PRO A 233 10.59 -23.04 4.54
C PRO A 233 11.84 -22.28 4.05
N ASP A 234 12.96 -22.97 3.96
CA ASP A 234 14.19 -22.40 3.43
C ASP A 234 14.09 -22.09 1.92
N SER A 235 15.03 -21.28 1.43
CA SER A 235 15.21 -21.00 -0.02
C SER A 235 14.01 -20.32 -0.70
N LEU A 236 13.32 -19.44 0.03
CA LEU A 236 12.25 -18.61 -0.52
C LEU A 236 12.81 -17.51 -1.43
N ILE A 237 12.09 -17.26 -2.53
CA ILE A 237 12.44 -16.24 -3.52
C ILE A 237 11.93 -14.89 -3.01
N THR A 238 12.85 -13.95 -2.78
CA THR A 238 12.50 -12.57 -2.41
C THR A 238 12.30 -11.75 -3.69
N PRO A 239 11.13 -11.10 -3.89
CA PRO A 239 10.91 -10.26 -5.05
C PRO A 239 11.82 -9.03 -5.02
N ALA A 240 12.17 -8.53 -6.21
CA ALA A 240 12.85 -7.25 -6.33
C ALA A 240 12.00 -6.13 -5.68
N PRO A 241 12.63 -5.08 -5.12
CA PRO A 241 11.90 -3.94 -4.60
C PRO A 241 10.98 -3.34 -5.67
N LEU A 242 9.70 -3.17 -5.34
CA LEU A 242 8.72 -2.54 -6.23
C LEU A 242 9.00 -1.03 -6.38
N ASN A 243 8.54 -0.47 -7.51
CA ASN A 243 8.80 0.89 -7.96
C ASN A 243 8.84 1.93 -6.83
N PRO A 244 9.91 2.73 -6.74
CA PRO A 244 10.05 3.74 -5.69
C PRO A 244 8.91 4.76 -5.73
N SER A 245 8.62 5.35 -4.57
CA SER A 245 7.66 6.46 -4.50
C SER A 245 8.13 7.62 -5.38
N MET A 246 7.18 8.36 -5.98
CA MET A 246 7.47 9.56 -6.74
C MET A 246 8.32 10.53 -5.91
N HIS A 247 9.45 10.95 -6.46
CA HIS A 247 10.37 11.86 -5.76
C HIS A 247 9.68 13.19 -5.45
N ARG A 248 9.83 13.70 -4.21
CA ARG A 248 9.07 14.88 -3.78
C ARG A 248 9.40 16.15 -4.57
N ALA A 249 10.65 16.29 -5.02
CA ALA A 249 11.07 17.42 -5.86
C ALA A 249 10.38 17.52 -7.23
N VAL A 250 9.68 16.47 -7.69
CA VAL A 250 8.92 16.50 -8.96
C VAL A 250 7.41 16.47 -8.77
N GLN A 251 6.92 16.34 -7.52
CA GLN A 251 5.48 16.22 -7.24
C GLN A 251 4.70 17.45 -7.70
N GLU A 252 5.20 18.67 -7.45
CA GLU A 252 4.51 19.89 -7.88
C GLU A 252 4.44 20.02 -9.43
N ILE A 253 5.48 19.55 -10.13
CA ILE A 253 5.48 19.53 -11.60
C ILE A 253 4.39 18.58 -12.11
N VAL A 254 4.34 17.37 -11.57
CA VAL A 254 3.31 16.39 -11.90
C VAL A 254 1.91 16.90 -11.55
N ARG A 255 1.73 17.50 -10.36
CA ARG A 255 0.44 18.01 -9.90
C ARG A 255 -0.11 19.07 -10.86
N ARG A 256 0.71 20.05 -11.25
CA ARG A 256 0.31 21.05 -12.25
C ARG A 256 0.07 20.41 -13.61
N GLY A 257 0.89 19.44 -14.02
CA GLY A 257 0.71 18.68 -15.25
C GLY A 257 -0.63 17.95 -15.31
N ASN A 258 -1.00 17.21 -14.26
CA ASN A 258 -2.28 16.51 -14.15
C ASN A 258 -3.48 17.47 -14.23
N ALA A 259 -3.32 18.70 -13.73
CA ALA A 259 -4.37 19.71 -13.72
C ALA A 259 -4.52 20.45 -15.07
N GLN A 260 -3.41 20.69 -15.78
CA GLN A 260 -3.38 21.57 -16.96
C GLN A 260 -3.33 20.83 -18.30
N LEU A 261 -2.77 19.61 -18.32
CA LEU A 261 -2.58 18.84 -19.55
C LEU A 261 -3.72 17.85 -19.78
N MET A 262 -3.88 17.45 -21.03
CA MET A 262 -4.76 16.33 -21.39
C MET A 262 -4.27 15.04 -20.73
N PRO A 263 -5.16 14.08 -20.37
CA PRO A 263 -4.77 12.91 -19.58
C PRO A 263 -3.62 12.08 -20.18
N GLU A 264 -3.59 11.93 -21.51
CA GLU A 264 -2.53 11.22 -22.23
C GLU A 264 -1.19 11.98 -22.19
N VAL A 265 -1.22 13.29 -22.37
CA VAL A 265 -0.04 14.17 -22.29
C VAL A 265 0.51 14.20 -20.87
N ALA A 266 -0.37 14.25 -19.86
CA ALA A 266 0.01 14.17 -18.45
C ALA A 266 0.62 12.80 -18.11
N LEU A 267 0.13 11.72 -18.69
CA LEU A 267 0.72 10.38 -18.54
C LEU A 267 2.13 10.35 -19.14
N ASN A 268 2.32 10.89 -20.34
CA ASN A 268 3.64 11.00 -20.97
C ASN A 268 4.62 11.80 -20.10
N LEU A 269 4.16 12.91 -19.52
CA LEU A 269 4.95 13.70 -18.57
C LEU A 269 5.34 12.89 -17.33
N ARG A 270 4.40 12.15 -16.72
CA ARG A 270 4.66 11.33 -15.52
C ARG A 270 5.68 10.23 -15.81
N ASN A 271 5.54 9.51 -16.92
CA ASN A 271 6.48 8.46 -17.33
C ASN A 271 7.88 9.02 -17.55
N PHE A 272 7.99 10.13 -18.29
CA PHE A 272 9.27 10.82 -18.49
C PHE A 272 9.93 11.20 -17.16
N LEU A 273 9.18 11.81 -16.24
CA LEU A 273 9.71 12.21 -14.93
C LEU A 273 10.13 11.00 -14.10
N GLU A 274 9.40 9.88 -14.15
CA GLU A 274 9.77 8.63 -13.49
C GLU A 274 11.11 8.09 -14.01
N ASP A 275 11.34 8.15 -15.32
CA ASP A 275 12.55 7.63 -15.96
C ASP A 275 13.79 8.49 -15.69
N VAL A 276 13.65 9.82 -15.75
CA VAL A 276 14.82 10.73 -15.62
C VAL A 276 15.20 11.01 -14.18
N THR A 277 14.22 11.09 -13.27
CA THR A 277 14.43 11.54 -11.87
C THR A 277 15.55 10.79 -11.13
N PRO A 278 15.67 9.45 -11.21
CA PRO A 278 16.74 8.71 -10.54
C PRO A 278 18.15 9.17 -10.92
N GLN A 279 18.32 9.81 -12.09
CA GLN A 279 19.61 10.21 -12.66
C GLN A 279 19.97 11.66 -12.35
N LEU A 280 19.08 12.43 -11.72
CA LEU A 280 19.24 13.89 -11.57
C LEU A 280 20.03 14.32 -10.33
N GLY A 281 20.45 13.39 -9.47
CA GLY A 281 21.19 13.72 -8.24
C GLY A 281 20.45 14.74 -7.35
N LEU A 282 19.14 14.54 -7.17
CA LEU A 282 18.29 15.40 -6.35
C LEU A 282 18.56 15.17 -4.85
N PRO A 283 18.27 16.17 -3.98
CA PRO A 283 18.31 15.96 -2.54
C PRO A 283 17.40 14.80 -2.12
N LYS A 284 17.69 14.16 -1.00
CA LYS A 284 16.89 13.01 -0.54
C LYS A 284 15.45 13.45 -0.35
N SER A 285 14.49 12.70 -0.90
CA SER A 285 13.06 13.02 -0.72
C SER A 285 12.66 13.19 0.75
N SER A 286 13.30 12.46 1.69
CA SER A 286 13.06 12.60 3.12
C SER A 286 13.48 13.95 3.73
N GLU A 287 14.28 14.75 3.04
CA GLU A 287 14.76 16.07 3.49
C GLU A 287 13.88 17.23 2.96
N ILE A 288 12.90 16.93 2.09
CA ILE A 288 12.01 17.91 1.48
C ILE A 288 10.75 18.07 2.33
N GLU A 289 10.51 19.29 2.79
CA GLU A 289 9.36 19.77 3.56
C GLU A 289 8.13 19.93 2.67
N MET A 290 7.00 19.35 3.09
CA MET A 290 5.75 19.30 2.31
C MET A 290 4.57 19.99 2.98
N TYR A 291 4.69 20.37 4.26
CA TYR A 291 3.59 20.79 5.13
C TYR A 291 3.77 22.22 5.62
N GLY A 292 4.99 22.58 6.05
CA GLY A 292 5.25 23.84 6.75
C GLY A 292 4.96 23.76 8.27
N PRO A 293 5.35 24.77 9.05
CA PRO A 293 5.31 24.73 10.52
C PRO A 293 3.87 24.61 11.06
N ASP A 294 2.96 25.49 10.63
CA ASP A 294 1.60 25.54 11.17
C ASP A 294 0.84 24.23 10.92
N LEU A 295 0.97 23.65 9.72
CA LEU A 295 0.31 22.39 9.39
C LEU A 295 0.95 21.20 10.14
N ARG A 296 2.24 21.27 10.46
CA ARG A 296 2.91 20.24 11.28
C ARG A 296 2.37 20.22 12.70
N GLU A 297 2.14 21.39 13.28
CA GLU A 297 1.51 21.55 14.60
C GLU A 297 0.08 21.01 14.56
N GLU A 298 -0.74 21.44 13.59
CA GLU A 298 -2.11 20.92 13.43
C GLU A 298 -2.15 19.39 13.25
N MET A 299 -1.24 18.83 12.46
CA MET A 299 -1.14 17.38 12.28
C MET A 299 -0.73 16.65 13.54
N PHE A 300 0.15 17.24 14.37
CA PHE A 300 0.56 16.63 15.63
C PHE A 300 -0.62 16.61 16.61
N ASP A 301 -1.25 17.77 16.82
CA ASP A 301 -2.37 17.91 17.75
C ASP A 301 -3.54 16.98 17.39
N ARG A 302 -3.92 16.92 16.10
CA ARG A 302 -5.02 16.05 15.65
C ARG A 302 -4.69 14.55 15.72
N PHE A 303 -3.42 14.19 15.71
CA PHE A 303 -3.00 12.79 15.72
C PHE A 303 -2.73 12.26 17.14
N GLU A 304 -2.74 13.13 18.15
CA GLU A 304 -2.48 12.76 19.56
C GLU A 304 -3.45 11.65 20.02
N ASP A 305 -4.75 11.86 19.91
CA ASP A 305 -5.77 10.86 20.30
C ASP A 305 -5.65 9.52 19.54
N VAL A 306 -5.19 9.59 18.28
CA VAL A 306 -4.95 8.40 17.46
C VAL A 306 -3.69 7.69 17.93
N HIS A 307 -2.63 8.42 18.27
CA HIS A 307 -1.38 7.88 18.75
C HIS A 307 -1.53 7.23 20.13
N ASP A 308 -2.27 7.87 21.03
CA ASP A 308 -2.62 7.33 22.36
C ASP A 308 -3.40 6.02 22.23
N TYR A 309 -4.40 5.98 21.35
CA TYR A 309 -5.13 4.74 21.04
C TYR A 309 -4.22 3.59 20.59
N LEU A 310 -3.23 3.88 19.74
CA LEU A 310 -2.26 2.88 19.30
C LEU A 310 -1.34 2.45 20.44
N GLY A 311 -0.98 3.37 21.34
CA GLY A 311 -0.24 3.09 22.56
C GLY A 311 -0.99 2.12 23.46
N ASP A 312 -2.25 2.44 23.78
CA ASP A 312 -3.14 1.61 24.58
C ASP A 312 -3.31 0.20 23.99
N LEU A 313 -3.57 0.12 22.68
CA LEU A 313 -3.78 -1.16 21.99
C LEU A 313 -2.52 -2.05 21.99
N THR A 314 -1.33 -1.45 22.08
CA THR A 314 -0.04 -2.18 22.12
C THR A 314 0.54 -2.31 23.52
N GLY A 315 -0.09 -1.71 24.54
CA GLY A 315 0.46 -1.60 25.89
C GLY A 315 1.76 -0.78 25.96
N GLN A 316 1.98 0.13 24.99
CA GLN A 316 3.16 0.99 24.92
C GLN A 316 2.78 2.43 25.28
N ALA A 317 3.64 3.11 26.05
CA ALA A 317 3.41 4.52 26.37
C ALA A 317 3.39 5.43 25.12
N GLN A 318 4.16 5.06 24.09
CA GLN A 318 4.15 5.73 22.78
C GLN A 318 4.35 4.68 21.69
N PHE A 319 3.37 4.55 20.78
CA PHE A 319 3.50 3.63 19.65
C PHE A 319 4.61 4.08 18.66
N PHE A 320 4.50 5.30 18.12
CA PHE A 320 5.62 5.95 17.42
C PHE A 320 6.59 6.58 18.41
N SER A 321 7.72 5.91 18.65
CA SER A 321 8.81 6.40 19.53
C SER A 321 9.38 7.78 19.17
N ASN A 322 9.07 8.28 17.97
CA ASN A 322 9.62 9.51 17.42
C ASN A 322 8.52 10.47 16.96
N ILE A 323 7.37 10.46 17.63
CA ILE A 323 6.17 11.24 17.27
C ILE A 323 6.47 12.75 17.17
N ASP A 324 7.24 13.31 18.10
CA ASP A 324 7.61 14.74 18.14
C ASP A 324 8.33 15.24 16.88
N ASN A 325 8.90 14.34 16.07
CA ASN A 325 9.47 14.73 14.79
C ASN A 325 8.41 15.22 13.78
N MET A 326 7.12 15.01 14.04
CA MET A 326 6.04 15.63 13.25
C MET A 326 6.10 17.16 13.35
N LEU A 327 6.45 17.71 14.50
CA LEU A 327 6.59 19.16 14.73
C LEU A 327 7.80 19.79 14.01
N ARG A 328 8.74 18.96 13.51
CA ARG A 328 9.99 19.45 12.94
C ARG A 328 9.88 19.63 11.43
N CYS A 329 10.01 20.87 10.97
CA CYS A 329 10.22 21.16 9.55
C CYS A 329 11.49 20.48 9.03
N ARG A 330 11.38 19.92 7.82
CA ARG A 330 12.51 19.36 7.08
C ARG A 330 13.34 20.51 6.46
N PRO A 331 14.63 20.30 6.21
CA PRO A 331 15.56 21.38 5.91
C PRO A 331 15.36 22.04 4.54
N ILE A 332 14.73 21.35 3.58
CA ILE A 332 14.59 21.85 2.20
C ILE A 332 13.11 22.15 1.93
N ARG A 333 12.75 23.37 1.58
CA ARG A 333 11.38 23.71 1.18
C ARG A 333 11.02 23.03 -0.14
N GLU A 334 9.78 22.60 -0.31
CA GLU A 334 9.29 21.99 -1.56
C GLU A 334 9.69 22.82 -2.80
N LEU A 335 9.38 24.12 -2.81
CA LEU A 335 9.65 24.99 -3.95
C LEU A 335 11.15 25.12 -4.26
N ASP A 336 12.02 25.08 -3.26
CA ASP A 336 13.48 25.11 -3.48
C ASP A 336 13.96 23.80 -4.12
N ALA A 337 13.38 22.67 -3.71
CA ALA A 337 13.68 21.38 -4.33
C ALA A 337 13.19 21.30 -5.78
N VAL A 338 12.01 21.86 -6.08
CA VAL A 338 11.51 21.97 -7.46
C VAL A 338 12.40 22.91 -8.28
N ALA A 339 12.85 24.03 -7.70
CA ALA A 339 13.77 24.97 -8.35
C ALA A 339 15.12 24.33 -8.70
N ASP A 340 15.66 23.46 -7.84
CA ASP A 340 16.88 22.68 -8.15
C ASP A 340 16.62 21.61 -9.22
N ALA A 341 15.46 20.94 -9.19
CA ALA A 341 15.13 19.89 -10.14
C ALA A 341 14.86 20.42 -11.55
N LEU A 342 14.19 21.57 -11.69
CA LEU A 342 13.67 22.05 -12.96
C LEU A 342 14.73 22.27 -14.06
N PRO A 343 15.89 22.92 -13.81
CA PRO A 343 16.94 23.05 -14.83
C PRO A 343 17.48 21.68 -15.29
N LYS A 344 17.61 20.72 -14.37
CA LYS A 344 18.10 19.36 -14.66
C LYS A 344 17.09 18.57 -15.50
N ILE A 345 15.80 18.72 -15.20
CA ILE A 345 14.69 18.15 -15.99
C ILE A 345 14.66 18.78 -17.39
N ARG A 346 14.76 20.11 -17.49
CA ARG A 346 14.79 20.83 -18.79
C ARG A 346 15.94 20.39 -19.68
N ALA A 347 17.12 20.11 -19.11
CA ALA A 347 18.25 19.57 -19.86
C ALA A 347 17.93 18.21 -20.52
N GLN A 348 17.00 17.44 -19.95
CA GLN A 348 16.55 16.15 -20.47
C GLN A 348 15.24 16.22 -21.29
N ALA A 349 14.61 17.40 -21.42
CA ALA A 349 13.30 17.55 -22.05
C ALA A 349 13.24 17.08 -23.52
N ARG A 350 14.40 16.97 -24.19
CA ARG A 350 14.50 16.39 -25.54
C ARG A 350 14.11 14.91 -25.60
N GLN A 351 14.19 14.17 -24.51
CA GLN A 351 13.76 12.76 -24.44
C GLN A 351 12.24 12.63 -24.42
N LEU A 352 11.52 13.71 -24.10
CA LEU A 352 10.07 13.75 -24.06
C LEU A 352 9.55 13.86 -25.50
N SER A 353 8.96 12.77 -26.03
CA SER A 353 8.49 12.69 -27.43
C SER A 353 7.25 13.55 -27.69
N ASP A 354 6.41 13.73 -26.69
CA ASP A 354 5.19 14.52 -26.72
C ASP A 354 5.51 16.04 -26.70
N PRO A 355 5.13 16.80 -27.75
CA PRO A 355 5.47 18.22 -27.86
C PRO A 355 4.77 19.09 -26.82
N ASP A 356 3.57 18.73 -26.38
CA ASP A 356 2.80 19.54 -25.42
C ASP A 356 3.35 19.35 -24.01
N ALA A 357 3.69 18.13 -23.63
CA ALA A 357 4.37 17.86 -22.37
C ALA A 357 5.79 18.48 -22.34
N ARG A 358 6.49 18.53 -23.48
CA ARG A 358 7.77 19.24 -23.59
C ARG A 358 7.60 20.75 -23.40
N ALA A 359 6.65 21.35 -24.11
CA ALA A 359 6.33 22.77 -23.99
C ALA A 359 5.92 23.14 -22.56
N PHE A 360 5.20 22.25 -21.86
CA PHE A 360 4.85 22.42 -20.45
C PHE A 360 6.08 22.51 -19.54
N ILE A 361 7.06 21.61 -19.69
CA ILE A 361 8.31 21.63 -18.91
C ILE A 361 9.16 22.87 -19.23
N GLU A 362 9.27 23.23 -20.51
CA GLU A 362 10.00 24.42 -20.95
C GLU A 362 9.36 25.70 -20.42
N GLY A 363 8.02 25.78 -20.45
CA GLY A 363 7.23 26.90 -19.93
C GLY A 363 6.98 26.89 -18.42
N PHE A 364 7.42 25.87 -17.67
CA PHE A 364 7.11 25.74 -16.25
C PHE A 364 7.71 26.89 -15.43
N ALA A 365 6.85 27.68 -14.77
CA ALA A 365 7.25 28.75 -13.86
C ALA A 365 6.82 28.38 -12.43
N LEU A 366 7.68 28.68 -11.44
CA LEU A 366 7.45 28.35 -10.03
C LEU A 366 6.36 29.21 -9.40
#